data_AF-A0AAU3MJD3-F1
#
_entry.id   AF-A0AAU3MJD3-F1
#
_cell.length_a   1.000
_cell.length_b   1.000
_cell.length_c   1.000
_cell.angle_alpha   90.00
_cell.angle_beta   90.00
_cell.angle_gamma   90.00
#
_symmetry.space_group_name_H-M   'P 1'
#
loop_
_entity.id
_entity.type
_entity.pdbx_description
1 polymer ?
#
loop_
_entity_poly.entity_id
_entity_poly.type
_entity_poly.pdbx_seq_one_letter_code
_entity_poly.pdbx_strand_id
1 'polypeptide(L)'
;MCTRGECGGDPAAAGGHYQHREDPVQPSMDPACANPESEVWLGFTTDAHGAGAASVRQSRELRSGEARSVVLHGMPGGAGARIACFTVAFEPAAVESMPFGRVSVEPVPVKSPVRRGR
;
A
#
# COMPACT_ATOMS: atom_id res chain seq x y z
N MET A 1 2.85 0.73 -8.87
CA MET A 1 1.43 0.41 -9.17
C MET A 1 0.67 0.32 -7.85
N CYS A 2 -0.51 0.93 -7.74
CA CYS A 2 -1.40 0.63 -6.60
C CYS A 2 -2.08 -0.72 -6.80
N THR A 3 -2.26 -1.47 -5.70
CA THR A 3 -2.78 -2.84 -5.73
C THR A 3 -3.83 -3.08 -4.65
N ARG A 4 -4.66 -4.12 -4.85
CA ARG A 4 -5.88 -4.35 -4.05
C ARG A 4 -5.66 -5.01 -2.69
N GLY A 5 -4.55 -5.72 -2.52
CA GLY A 5 -4.19 -6.43 -1.30
C GLY A 5 -3.20 -5.66 -0.44
N GLU A 6 -3.05 -6.07 0.80
CA GLU A 6 -1.98 -5.58 1.67
C GLU A 6 -0.69 -6.33 1.35
N CYS A 7 0.46 -5.78 1.75
CA CYS A 7 1.72 -6.50 1.62
C CYS A 7 1.74 -7.73 2.55
N GLY A 8 2.41 -8.79 2.10
CA GLY A 8 2.62 -10.00 2.87
C GLY A 8 3.97 -10.64 2.53
N GLY A 9 4.29 -11.77 3.19
CA GLY A 9 5.50 -12.53 2.88
C GLY A 9 5.50 -13.13 1.47
N ASP A 10 4.32 -13.47 0.95
CA ASP A 10 4.12 -13.78 -0.46
C ASP A 10 3.85 -12.48 -1.25
N PRO A 11 4.67 -12.13 -2.27
CA PRO A 11 4.42 -10.98 -3.11
C PRO A 11 3.03 -10.95 -3.75
N ALA A 12 2.40 -12.12 -3.99
CA ALA A 12 1.05 -12.22 -4.53
C ALA A 12 -0.03 -11.70 -3.57
N ALA A 13 0.25 -11.62 -2.26
CA ALA A 13 -0.68 -11.13 -1.25
C ALA A 13 -1.15 -9.68 -1.51
N ALA A 14 -0.30 -8.87 -2.15
CA ALA A 14 -0.65 -7.52 -2.57
C ALA A 14 -1.76 -7.48 -3.63
N GLY A 15 -2.16 -8.62 -4.19
CA GLY A 15 -3.27 -8.72 -5.15
C GLY A 15 -2.94 -8.18 -6.54
N GLY A 16 -3.97 -8.01 -7.37
CA GLY A 16 -3.86 -7.38 -8.69
C GLY A 16 -3.76 -5.85 -8.61
N HIS A 17 -3.53 -5.20 -9.75
CA HIS A 17 -3.56 -3.75 -9.86
C HIS A 17 -4.95 -3.21 -9.51
N TYR A 18 -4.99 -2.08 -8.81
CA TYR A 18 -6.24 -1.36 -8.60
C TYR A 18 -6.73 -0.82 -9.94
N GLN A 19 -8.01 -1.06 -10.25
CA GLN A 19 -8.66 -0.59 -11.46
C GLN A 19 -9.96 0.12 -11.10
N HIS A 20 -10.09 1.38 -11.48
CA HIS A 20 -11.30 2.15 -11.27
C HIS A 20 -12.44 1.64 -12.17
N ARG A 21 -12.14 1.30 -13.42
CA ARG A 21 -13.04 0.48 -14.25
C ARG A 21 -12.64 -0.98 -14.06
N GLU A 22 -13.43 -1.72 -13.31
CA GLU A 22 -13.12 -3.12 -13.04
C GLU A 22 -13.30 -4.00 -14.28
N ASP A 23 -12.32 -4.87 -14.52
CA ASP A 23 -12.45 -5.98 -15.47
C ASP A 23 -12.96 -7.22 -14.71
N PRO A 24 -14.07 -7.86 -15.14
CA PRO A 24 -14.54 -9.12 -14.56
C PRO A 24 -13.54 -10.27 -14.75
N VAL A 25 -12.60 -10.14 -15.70
CA VAL A 25 -11.52 -11.08 -15.93
C VAL A 25 -10.21 -10.49 -15.40
N GLN A 26 -9.52 -11.24 -14.53
CA GLN A 26 -8.26 -10.82 -13.93
C GLN A 26 -7.16 -11.86 -14.17
N PRO A 27 -5.90 -11.45 -14.43
CA PRO A 27 -5.45 -10.07 -14.61
C PRO A 27 -5.98 -9.46 -15.91
N SER A 28 -6.39 -8.19 -15.86
CA SER A 28 -6.94 -7.50 -17.01
C SER A 28 -5.87 -7.23 -18.06
N MET A 29 -6.21 -7.46 -19.33
CA MET A 29 -5.47 -6.96 -20.50
C MET A 29 -6.34 -6.05 -21.38
N ASP A 30 -7.58 -5.76 -20.94
CA ASP A 30 -8.50 -4.89 -21.66
C ASP A 30 -8.00 -3.45 -21.55
N PRO A 31 -7.66 -2.76 -22.66
CA PRO A 31 -7.21 -1.37 -22.62
C PRO A 31 -8.27 -0.40 -22.07
N ALA A 32 -9.55 -0.80 -21.99
CA ALA A 32 -10.58 -0.01 -21.31
C ALA A 32 -10.40 -0.02 -19.77
N CYS A 33 -9.79 -1.05 -19.21
CA CYS A 33 -9.62 -1.26 -17.77
C CYS A 33 -8.16 -1.08 -17.31
N ALA A 34 -7.20 -1.56 -18.10
CA ALA A 34 -5.75 -1.47 -17.85
C ALA A 34 -5.14 -0.24 -18.55
N ASN A 35 -5.45 0.95 -18.03
CA ASN A 35 -4.94 2.23 -18.56
C ASN A 35 -4.72 3.25 -17.42
N PRO A 36 -3.98 4.35 -17.66
CA PRO A 36 -3.68 5.35 -16.61
C PRO A 36 -4.89 6.07 -16.00
N GLU A 37 -6.06 6.09 -16.67
CA GLU A 37 -7.28 6.70 -16.12
C GLU A 37 -7.98 5.77 -15.12
N SER A 38 -7.81 4.47 -15.29
CA SER A 38 -8.39 3.44 -14.43
C SER A 38 -7.40 2.93 -13.38
N GLU A 39 -6.11 2.93 -13.67
CA GLU A 39 -5.05 2.41 -12.80
C GLU A 39 -4.09 3.50 -12.33
N VAL A 40 -3.46 3.29 -11.16
CA VAL A 40 -2.45 4.22 -10.63
C VAL A 40 -1.05 3.81 -11.06
N TRP A 41 -0.62 4.35 -12.20
CA TRP A 41 0.68 4.07 -12.79
C TRP A 41 1.76 5.01 -12.26
N LEU A 42 2.69 4.43 -11.50
CA LEU A 42 3.90 5.10 -11.02
C LEU A 42 5.09 4.38 -11.63
N GLY A 43 5.76 5.04 -12.57
CA GLY A 43 6.98 4.55 -13.22
C GLY A 43 8.08 5.59 -13.11
N PHE A 44 9.26 5.14 -12.72
CA PHE A 44 10.49 5.94 -12.72
C PHE A 44 11.67 5.06 -13.11
N THR A 45 12.73 5.71 -13.56
CA THR A 45 14.05 5.08 -13.69
C THR A 45 14.93 5.70 -12.61
N THR A 46 15.81 4.90 -12.02
CA THR A 46 16.80 5.42 -11.07
C THR A 46 17.99 6.02 -11.83
N ASP A 47 18.61 7.03 -11.25
CA ASP A 47 19.90 7.54 -11.69
C ASP A 47 21.04 6.58 -11.34
N ALA A 48 22.28 6.98 -11.63
CA ALA A 48 23.48 6.19 -11.35
C ALA A 48 23.72 5.92 -9.84
N HIS A 49 23.05 6.64 -8.95
CA HIS A 49 23.12 6.45 -7.49
C HIS A 49 21.92 5.66 -6.95
N GLY A 50 21.01 5.22 -7.80
CA GLY A 50 19.80 4.51 -7.38
C GLY A 50 18.64 5.43 -6.96
N ALA A 51 18.73 6.74 -7.17
CA ALA A 51 17.67 7.68 -6.83
C ALA A 51 16.67 7.84 -7.97
N GLY A 52 15.37 7.80 -7.67
CA GLY A 52 14.30 8.01 -8.65
C GLY A 52 13.02 8.48 -7.99
N ALA A 53 12.21 9.23 -8.73
CA ALA A 53 10.95 9.76 -8.26
C ALA A 53 9.88 9.71 -9.35
N ALA A 54 8.63 9.45 -8.95
CA ALA A 54 7.46 9.55 -9.79
C ALA A 54 6.31 10.16 -9.00
N SER A 55 5.46 10.93 -9.68
CA SER A 55 4.22 11.46 -9.11
C SER A 55 3.10 11.27 -10.12
N VAL A 56 1.95 10.82 -9.65
CA VAL A 56 0.72 10.72 -10.44
C VAL A 56 -0.41 11.37 -9.67
N ARG A 57 -1.33 12.02 -10.38
CA ARG A 57 -2.57 12.56 -9.82
C ARG A 57 -3.74 11.87 -10.49
N GLN A 58 -4.62 11.29 -9.69
CA GLN A 58 -5.89 10.75 -10.17
C GLN A 58 -6.99 11.80 -10.03
N SER A 59 -7.85 11.91 -11.04
CA SER A 59 -9.02 12.80 -11.03
C SER A 59 -10.21 12.21 -10.26
N ARG A 60 -10.13 10.93 -9.92
CA ARG A 60 -11.16 10.17 -9.20
C ARG A 60 -10.57 9.68 -7.88
N GLU A 61 -11.42 9.58 -6.86
CA GLU A 61 -11.04 8.95 -5.61
C GLU A 61 -10.82 7.45 -5.80
N LEU A 62 -9.85 6.91 -5.07
CA LEU A 62 -9.72 5.46 -4.94
C LEU A 62 -10.92 4.95 -4.16
N ARG A 63 -11.54 3.87 -4.63
CA ARG A 63 -12.66 3.26 -3.90
C ARG A 63 -12.16 2.78 -2.53
N SER A 64 -12.91 3.11 -1.47
CA SER A 64 -12.57 2.77 -0.08
C SER A 64 -12.34 1.26 0.06
N GLY A 65 -11.26 0.87 0.75
CA GLY A 65 -10.85 -0.51 0.96
C GLY A 65 -10.33 -1.27 -0.27
N GLU A 66 -10.34 -0.69 -1.48
CA GLU A 66 -10.00 -1.40 -2.71
C GLU A 66 -8.58 -1.17 -3.23
N ALA A 67 -7.93 -0.08 -2.83
CA ALA A 67 -6.49 0.08 -2.95
C ALA A 67 -5.88 -0.04 -1.56
N ARG A 68 -4.89 -0.92 -1.38
CA ARG A 68 -4.31 -1.22 -0.05
C ARG A 68 -2.78 -1.25 -0.01
N SER A 69 -2.13 -1.19 -1.18
CA SER A 69 -0.68 -1.11 -1.23
C SER A 69 -0.15 -0.43 -2.49
N VAL A 70 1.11 -0.03 -2.44
CA VAL A 70 1.92 0.40 -3.58
C VAL A 70 3.01 -0.63 -3.81
N VAL A 71 3.05 -1.21 -5.01
CA VAL A 71 4.06 -2.18 -5.45
C VAL A 71 5.00 -1.55 -6.46
N LEU A 72 6.30 -1.74 -6.25
CA LEU A 72 7.34 -1.41 -7.22
C LEU A 72 7.67 -2.67 -8.03
N HIS A 73 7.67 -2.53 -9.36
CA HIS A 73 8.06 -3.60 -10.27
C HIS A 73 9.48 -3.36 -10.77
N GLY A 74 10.24 -4.43 -10.95
CA GLY A 74 11.60 -4.38 -11.51
C GLY A 74 11.67 -4.09 -13.00
N MET A 75 10.52 -4.05 -13.70
CA MET A 75 10.43 -3.66 -15.10
C MET A 75 9.26 -2.69 -15.33
N PRO A 76 9.37 -1.77 -16.30
CA PRO A 76 8.26 -0.92 -16.72
C PRO A 76 7.01 -1.71 -17.13
N GLY A 77 5.84 -1.08 -17.04
CA GLY A 77 4.58 -1.67 -17.46
C GLY A 77 4.01 -2.75 -16.52
N GLY A 78 4.55 -2.91 -15.31
CA GLY A 78 3.96 -3.79 -14.29
C GLY A 78 4.14 -5.29 -14.54
N ALA A 79 4.77 -5.69 -15.65
CA ALA A 79 5.01 -7.10 -16.01
C ALA A 79 6.26 -7.71 -15.33
N GLY A 80 7.05 -6.91 -14.60
CA GLY A 80 8.24 -7.37 -13.89
C GLY A 80 7.96 -7.93 -12.50
N ALA A 81 8.98 -8.58 -11.92
CA ALA A 81 8.96 -9.04 -10.53
C ALA A 81 8.62 -7.89 -9.57
N ARG A 82 7.88 -8.20 -8.51
CA ARG A 82 7.57 -7.25 -7.42
C ARG A 82 8.80 -7.13 -6.54
N ILE A 83 9.48 -5.99 -6.57
CA ILE A 83 10.76 -5.76 -5.87
C ILE A 83 10.60 -5.03 -4.54
N ALA A 84 9.45 -4.38 -4.32
CA ALA A 84 9.07 -3.79 -3.05
C ALA A 84 7.54 -3.67 -2.96
N CYS A 85 7.03 -3.66 -1.72
CA CYS A 85 5.62 -3.47 -1.42
C CYS A 85 5.47 -2.58 -0.19
N PHE A 86 4.57 -1.61 -0.25
CA PHE A 86 4.23 -0.73 0.86
C PHE A 86 2.72 -0.81 1.13
N THR A 87 2.31 -1.28 2.30
CA THR A 87 0.89 -1.20 2.72
C THR A 87 0.55 0.25 3.00
N VAL A 88 -0.53 0.74 2.41
CA VAL A 88 -0.96 2.13 2.54
C VAL A 88 -2.46 2.13 2.80
N ALA A 89 -2.87 2.78 3.89
CA ALA A 89 -4.28 3.03 4.17
C ALA A 89 -4.74 4.23 3.32
N PHE A 90 -5.31 3.94 2.15
CA PHE A 90 -5.83 4.95 1.21
C PHE A 90 -7.23 5.48 1.59
N GLU A 91 -7.66 5.32 2.84
CA GLU A 91 -8.96 5.82 3.28
C GLU A 91 -9.05 7.33 3.03
N PRO A 92 -10.23 7.85 2.63
CA PRO A 92 -10.46 9.28 2.74
C PRO A 92 -10.14 9.61 4.19
N ALA A 93 -9.21 10.55 4.40
CA ALA A 93 -8.80 10.96 5.74
C ALA A 93 -10.07 11.08 6.56
N ALA A 94 -10.21 10.23 7.58
CA ALA A 94 -11.34 10.29 8.46
C ALA A 94 -11.37 11.73 8.98
N VAL A 95 -12.28 12.55 8.45
CA VAL A 95 -12.79 13.73 9.13
C VAL A 95 -13.69 13.25 10.25
N GLU A 96 -13.22 12.28 11.02
CA GLU A 96 -13.74 11.95 12.31
C GLU A 96 -12.88 12.73 13.29
N SER A 97 -13.47 13.81 13.77
CA SER A 97 -13.15 14.44 15.03
C SER A 97 -12.63 13.42 16.04
N MET A 98 -11.31 13.26 16.14
CA MET A 98 -10.70 12.75 17.35
C MET A 98 -10.78 13.91 18.35
N PRO A 99 -11.68 13.90 19.36
CA PRO A 99 -11.41 14.75 20.50
C PRO A 99 -10.10 14.23 21.10
N PHE A 100 -9.20 15.13 21.47
CA PHE A 100 -8.02 14.79 22.26
C PHE A 100 -8.46 14.00 23.50
N GLY A 101 -8.31 12.67 23.44
CA GLY A 101 -8.69 11.73 24.49
C GLY A 101 -7.48 10.89 24.83
N ARG A 102 -6.92 11.13 26.02
CA ARG A 102 -5.76 10.44 26.60
C ARG A 102 -5.79 8.94 26.34
N VAL A 103 -4.73 8.41 25.72
CA VAL A 103 -4.36 7.00 25.90
C VAL A 103 -3.74 6.88 27.29
N SER A 104 -4.51 6.35 28.25
CA SER A 104 -3.96 5.89 29.52
C SER A 104 -3.22 4.58 29.26
N VAL A 105 -1.89 4.64 29.18
CA VAL A 105 -1.04 3.45 29.28
C VAL A 105 -1.05 3.01 30.73
N GLU A 106 -1.76 1.93 31.05
CA GLU A 106 -1.58 1.28 32.34
C GLU A 106 -0.17 0.69 32.42
N PRO A 107 0.60 0.93 33.50
CA PRO A 107 1.93 0.38 33.62
C PRO A 107 1.86 -1.15 33.71
N VAL A 108 2.59 -1.82 32.81
CA VAL A 108 2.81 -3.27 32.87
C VAL A 108 3.46 -3.60 34.22
N PRO A 109 2.91 -4.54 35.02
CA PRO A 109 3.49 -4.87 36.31
C PRO A 109 4.86 -5.53 36.11
N VAL A 110 5.91 -4.82 36.51
CA VAL A 110 7.25 -5.40 36.62
C VAL A 110 7.26 -6.35 37.81
N LYS A 111 7.43 -7.65 37.56
CA LYS A 111 7.67 -8.62 38.64
C LYS A 111 8.93 -8.22 39.40
N SER A 112 8.80 -7.99 40.70
CA SER A 112 9.93 -7.65 41.57
C SER A 112 10.98 -8.77 41.56
N PRO A 113 12.29 -8.45 41.54
CA PRO A 113 13.31 -9.46 41.65
C PRO A 113 13.29 -10.10 43.05
N VAL A 114 13.30 -11.43 43.08
CA VAL A 114 13.45 -12.22 44.30
C VAL A 114 14.79 -11.86 44.95
N ARG A 115 14.76 -11.24 46.14
CA ARG A 115 15.95 -11.13 47.00
C ARG A 115 16.35 -12.54 47.45
N ARG A 116 17.44 -13.08 46.92
CA ARG A 116 18.15 -14.19 47.58
C ARG A 116 18.86 -13.62 48.81
N GLY A 117 18.38 -14.00 49.99
CA GLY A 117 19.08 -13.79 51.26
C GLY A 117 20.31 -14.69 51.38
N ARG A 118 21.22 -14.27 52.28
CA ARG A 118 22.53 -14.86 52.61
C ARG A 118 22.52 -16.36 52.82
#